data_AF-A0A1Q2U059-F1
#
_entry.id   AF-A0A1Q2U059-F1
#
_cell.length_a   1.000
_cell.length_b   1.000
_cell.length_c   1.000
_cell.angle_alpha   90.00
_cell.angle_beta   90.00
_cell.angle_gamma   90.00
#
_symmetry.space_group_name_H-M   'P 1'
#
loop_
_entity.id
_entity.type
_entity.pdbx_description
1 polymer ?
#
loop_
_entity_poly.entity_id
_entity_poly.type
_entity_poly.pdbx_seq_one_letter_code
_entity_poly.pdbx_strand_id
1 'polypeptide(L)'
;MNPVLQLAIATLILGTSGVYIKLADLSPFVMTFFRAGIPLIFVSALFLYRREPLFWGATPFLLLISFLDAVRGLCYIIGFSYADLSSAVVILYTWPLFTTLFSWIFLKEAIPRRNLWLLPCFILGIAVIYANSEINLSSRSFLGLTSVLIAAVLVAATVVMYKIKAADFSVYRLIFYQNLVAGVVSFPFLLGTYPGPNPFQFTMGGIYGVSIGIIGFMLFFSALTKLPASTTALLCYLEILSTIFCGIVFFQEQLSPNVILGAGLILGASFCLKKTSDITP
;
A
#
# COMPACT_ATOMS: atom_id res chain seq x y z
N MET A 1 14.81 0.41 20.41
CA MET A 1 15.39 0.43 19.05
C MET A 1 15.25 1.85 18.49
N ASN A 2 16.27 2.35 17.79
CA ASN A 2 16.25 3.70 17.20
C ASN A 2 15.07 3.81 16.19
N PRO A 3 14.22 4.87 16.25
CA PRO A 3 13.08 5.03 15.34
C PRO A 3 13.44 5.01 13.85
N VAL A 4 14.60 5.57 13.48
CA VAL A 4 15.12 5.55 12.10
C VAL A 4 15.36 4.11 11.65
N LEU A 5 16.01 3.32 12.50
CA LEU A 5 16.28 1.91 12.22
C LEU A 5 14.98 1.09 12.15
N GLN A 6 14.01 1.38 13.04
CA GLN A 6 12.69 0.76 13.00
C GLN A 6 12.00 0.99 11.65
N LEU A 7 11.95 2.23 11.18
CA LEU A 7 11.31 2.55 9.92
C LEU A 7 12.07 1.97 8.72
N ALA A 8 13.40 2.03 8.72
CA ALA A 8 14.22 1.43 7.66
C ALA A 8 13.95 -0.07 7.53
N ILE A 9 13.98 -0.81 8.65
CA ILE A 9 13.65 -2.25 8.66
C ILE A 9 12.23 -2.48 8.18
N ALA A 10 11.26 -1.67 8.65
CA ALA A 10 9.87 -1.79 8.22
C ALA A 10 9.74 -1.61 6.71
N THR A 11 10.32 -0.57 6.12
CA THR A 11 10.25 -0.28 4.69
C THR A 11 10.92 -1.36 3.83
N LEU A 12 12.01 -1.96 4.32
CA LEU A 12 12.64 -3.10 3.65
C LEU A 12 11.72 -4.32 3.67
N ILE A 13 11.11 -4.64 4.82
CA ILE A 13 10.14 -5.73 4.93
C ILE A 13 8.94 -5.48 4.01
N LEU A 14 8.37 -4.29 4.03
CA LEU A 14 7.25 -3.91 3.16
C LEU A 14 7.62 -4.03 1.67
N GLY A 15 8.84 -3.67 1.30
CA GLY A 15 9.33 -3.80 -0.08
C GLY A 15 9.45 -5.25 -0.57
N THR A 16 9.47 -6.24 0.33
CA THR A 16 9.45 -7.66 -0.06
C THR A 16 8.05 -8.20 -0.39
N SER A 17 6.99 -7.38 -0.26
CA SER A 17 5.60 -7.82 -0.48
C SER A 17 5.37 -8.46 -1.84
N GLY A 18 5.90 -7.87 -2.91
CA GLY A 18 5.77 -8.41 -4.26
C GLY A 18 6.40 -9.80 -4.43
N VAL A 19 7.45 -10.11 -3.66
CA VAL A 19 8.11 -11.42 -3.69
C VAL A 19 7.17 -12.51 -3.20
N TYR A 20 6.53 -12.32 -2.04
CA TYR A 20 5.58 -13.29 -1.52
C TYR A 20 4.35 -13.43 -2.42
N ILE A 21 3.86 -12.33 -2.98
CA ILE A 21 2.70 -12.32 -3.89
C ILE A 21 2.98 -13.17 -5.12
N LYS A 22 4.13 -12.98 -5.79
CA LYS A 22 4.50 -13.75 -6.98
C LYS A 22 4.93 -15.18 -6.67
N LEU A 23 5.71 -15.42 -5.61
CA LEU A 23 6.18 -16.78 -5.26
C LEU A 23 5.06 -17.70 -4.76
N ALA A 24 4.08 -17.16 -4.05
CA ALA A 24 2.94 -17.97 -3.61
C ALA A 24 2.06 -18.40 -4.79
N ASP A 25 2.01 -17.61 -5.87
CA ASP A 25 1.18 -17.85 -7.07
C ASP A 25 -0.26 -18.28 -6.70
N LEU A 26 -0.80 -17.61 -5.67
CA LEU A 26 -2.14 -17.83 -5.17
C LEU A 26 -3.08 -16.79 -5.77
N SER A 27 -4.37 -17.15 -5.85
CA SER A 27 -5.42 -16.19 -6.21
C SER A 27 -5.28 -14.90 -5.38
N PRO A 28 -5.42 -13.70 -5.98
CA PRO A 28 -5.31 -12.44 -5.27
C PRO A 28 -6.23 -12.35 -4.05
N PHE A 29 -7.40 -12.99 -4.09
CA PHE A 29 -8.32 -13.07 -2.95
C PHE A 29 -7.72 -13.87 -1.78
N VAL A 30 -7.06 -15.00 -2.05
CA VAL A 30 -6.41 -15.81 -1.01
C VAL A 30 -5.22 -15.07 -0.41
N MET A 31 -4.40 -14.41 -1.23
CA MET A 31 -3.32 -13.57 -0.74
C MET A 31 -3.82 -12.37 0.08
N THR A 32 -5.00 -11.83 -0.26
CA THR A 32 -5.66 -10.78 0.52
C THR A 32 -6.03 -11.29 1.90
N PHE A 33 -6.49 -12.54 2.02
CA PHE A 33 -6.77 -13.16 3.32
C PHE A 33 -5.52 -13.27 4.17
N PHE A 34 -4.41 -13.77 3.62
CA PHE A 34 -3.16 -13.81 4.37
C PHE A 34 -2.71 -12.42 4.83
N ARG A 35 -2.81 -11.42 3.96
CA ARG A 35 -2.39 -10.05 4.24
C ARG A 35 -3.24 -9.36 5.31
N ALA A 36 -4.56 -9.54 5.28
CA ALA A 36 -5.50 -8.79 6.12
C ALA A 36 -6.14 -9.64 7.22
N GLY A 37 -6.44 -10.90 6.93
CA GLY A 37 -6.99 -11.87 7.88
C GLY A 37 -6.04 -12.15 9.04
N ILE A 38 -4.74 -12.34 8.81
CA ILE A 38 -3.77 -12.59 9.89
C ILE A 38 -3.71 -11.41 10.89
N PRO A 39 -3.50 -10.15 10.44
CA PRO A 39 -3.56 -8.99 11.34
C PRO A 39 -4.92 -8.82 12.01
N LEU A 40 -6.01 -9.08 11.29
CA LEU A 40 -7.38 -9.03 11.84
C LEU A 40 -7.54 -10.00 13.00
N ILE A 41 -7.13 -11.26 12.83
CA ILE A 41 -7.17 -12.30 13.87
C ILE A 41 -6.30 -11.88 15.05
N PHE A 42 -5.09 -11.40 14.80
CA PHE A 42 -4.17 -10.96 15.84
C PHE A 42 -4.74 -9.83 16.70
N VAL A 43 -5.25 -8.77 16.07
CA VAL A 43 -5.83 -7.62 16.78
C VAL A 43 -7.15 -8.01 17.48
N SER A 44 -7.96 -8.88 16.87
CA SER A 44 -9.17 -9.39 17.50
C SER A 44 -8.86 -10.18 18.77
N ALA A 45 -7.85 -11.05 18.73
CA ALA A 45 -7.39 -11.81 19.88
C ALA A 45 -6.88 -10.87 21.00
N LEU A 46 -6.17 -9.80 20.65
CA LEU A 46 -5.72 -8.79 21.61
C LEU A 46 -6.88 -8.10 22.33
N PHE A 47 -7.93 -7.71 21.60
CA PHE A 47 -9.11 -7.09 22.21
C PHE A 47 -9.87 -8.08 23.11
N LEU A 48 -10.03 -9.33 22.70
CA LEU A 48 -10.63 -10.37 23.53
C LEU A 48 -9.84 -10.60 24.82
N TYR A 49 -8.50 -10.65 24.73
CA TYR A 49 -7.62 -10.78 25.89
C TYR A 49 -7.75 -9.58 26.85
N ARG A 50 -7.84 -8.37 26.32
CA ARG A 50 -8.06 -7.13 27.11
C ARG A 50 -9.50 -6.94 27.57
N ARG A 51 -10.42 -7.82 27.18
CA ARG A 51 -11.87 -7.71 27.41
C ARG A 51 -12.46 -6.42 26.84
N GLU A 52 -11.90 -5.93 25.74
CA GLU A 52 -12.40 -4.77 25.01
C GLU A 52 -13.41 -5.21 23.93
N PRO A 53 -14.51 -4.44 23.72
CA PRO A 53 -15.51 -4.77 22.72
C PRO A 53 -14.96 -4.72 21.28
N LEU A 54 -15.14 -5.81 20.51
CA LEU A 54 -14.62 -5.92 19.13
C LEU A 54 -15.21 -4.91 18.13
N PHE A 55 -16.43 -4.39 18.32
CA PHE A 55 -17.11 -3.48 17.38
C PHE A 55 -17.43 -2.09 17.95
N TRP A 56 -16.72 -1.68 19.00
CA TRP A 56 -16.81 -0.34 19.56
C TRP A 56 -16.58 0.79 18.53
N GLY A 57 -17.53 1.72 18.49
CA GLY A 57 -17.48 2.90 17.61
C GLY A 57 -17.63 2.58 16.12
N ALA A 58 -18.17 1.40 15.77
CA ALA A 58 -18.50 1.08 14.38
C ALA A 58 -19.50 2.10 13.83
N THR A 59 -19.10 2.83 12.79
CA THR A 59 -19.98 3.76 12.07
C THR A 59 -20.04 3.36 10.60
N PRO A 60 -21.13 3.67 9.87
CA PRO A 60 -21.22 3.41 8.43
C PRO A 60 -20.03 4.02 7.66
N PHE A 61 -19.54 5.17 8.10
CA PHE A 61 -18.36 5.81 7.52
C PHE A 61 -17.09 4.99 7.72
N LEU A 62 -16.87 4.42 8.91
CA LEU A 62 -15.70 3.58 9.19
C LEU A 62 -15.76 2.24 8.43
N LEU A 63 -16.96 1.69 8.26
CA LEU A 63 -17.18 0.52 7.41
C LEU A 63 -16.94 0.81 5.93
N LEU A 64 -17.30 2.01 5.46
CA LEU A 64 -16.96 2.46 4.10
C LEU A 64 -15.45 2.55 3.92
N ILE A 65 -14.72 3.13 4.88
CA ILE A 65 -13.24 3.15 4.83
C ILE A 65 -12.69 1.72 4.76
N SER A 66 -13.17 0.82 5.62
CA SER A 66 -12.80 -0.60 5.63
C SER A 66 -13.03 -1.28 4.28
N PHE A 67 -14.17 -0.99 3.64
CA PHE A 67 -14.47 -1.49 2.31
C PHE A 67 -13.51 -0.96 1.24
N LEU A 68 -13.21 0.35 1.26
CA LEU A 68 -12.24 0.94 0.35
C LEU A 68 -10.83 0.36 0.56
N ASP A 69 -10.44 0.09 1.80
CA ASP A 69 -9.18 -0.61 2.12
C ASP A 69 -9.15 -2.05 1.60
N ALA A 70 -10.29 -2.75 1.61
CA ALA A 70 -10.40 -4.08 1.02
C ALA A 70 -10.20 -4.05 -0.51
N VAL A 71 -10.88 -3.12 -1.19
CA VAL A 71 -10.71 -2.93 -2.65
C VAL A 71 -9.27 -2.52 -2.96
N ARG A 72 -8.71 -1.58 -2.20
CA ARG A 72 -7.32 -1.13 -2.32
C ARG A 72 -6.33 -2.28 -2.16
N GLY A 73 -6.50 -3.10 -1.12
CA GLY A 73 -5.65 -4.26 -0.85
C GLY A 73 -5.72 -5.31 -1.95
N LEU A 74 -6.92 -5.58 -2.47
CA LEU A 74 -7.12 -6.47 -3.61
C LEU A 74 -6.42 -5.93 -4.87
N CYS A 75 -6.65 -4.66 -5.21
CA CYS A 75 -6.02 -3.99 -6.34
C CYS A 75 -4.48 -3.98 -6.24
N TYR A 76 -3.94 -3.76 -5.04
CA TYR A 76 -2.50 -3.88 -4.78
C TYR A 76 -2.00 -5.28 -5.11
N ILE A 77 -2.66 -6.33 -4.58
CA ILE A 77 -2.22 -7.70 -4.80
C ILE A 77 -2.34 -8.11 -6.28
N ILE A 78 -3.47 -7.82 -6.94
CA ILE A 78 -3.64 -8.02 -8.39
C ILE A 78 -2.52 -7.33 -9.17
N GLY A 79 -2.21 -6.09 -8.78
CA GLY A 79 -1.15 -5.30 -9.35
C GLY A 79 0.22 -5.98 -9.31
N PHE A 80 0.65 -6.38 -8.12
CA PHE A 80 1.94 -7.05 -7.92
C PHE A 80 1.96 -8.50 -8.43
N SER A 81 0.81 -9.15 -8.61
CA SER A 81 0.73 -10.46 -9.26
C SER A 81 0.96 -10.40 -10.76
N TYR A 82 0.52 -9.32 -11.43
CA TYR A 82 0.47 -9.28 -12.91
C TYR A 82 1.43 -8.29 -13.57
N ALA A 83 1.90 -7.27 -12.86
CA ALA A 83 2.91 -6.35 -13.35
C ALA A 83 4.30 -6.68 -12.76
N ASP A 84 5.33 -6.12 -13.38
CA ASP A 84 6.68 -6.13 -12.82
C ASP A 84 6.71 -5.34 -11.51
N LEU A 85 7.43 -5.84 -10.51
CA LEU A 85 7.56 -5.23 -9.18
C LEU A 85 8.05 -3.79 -9.31
N SER A 86 9.02 -3.58 -10.21
CA SER A 86 9.62 -2.28 -10.48
C SER A 86 8.63 -1.25 -11.04
N SER A 87 7.81 -1.62 -12.03
CA SER A 87 6.81 -0.71 -12.60
C SER A 87 5.60 -0.51 -11.67
N ALA A 88 5.14 -1.58 -11.03
CA ALA A 88 4.07 -1.56 -10.04
C ALA A 88 4.37 -0.61 -8.89
N VAL A 89 5.52 -0.75 -8.21
CA VAL A 89 5.84 0.08 -7.04
C VAL A 89 5.96 1.57 -7.38
N VAL A 90 6.49 1.89 -8.57
CA VAL A 90 6.63 3.28 -9.03
C VAL A 90 5.25 3.90 -9.29
N ILE A 91 4.35 3.17 -9.96
CA ILE A 91 2.96 3.62 -10.16
C ILE A 91 2.23 3.75 -8.82
N LEU A 92 2.46 2.85 -7.87
CA LEU A 92 1.85 2.94 -6.54
C LEU A 92 2.22 4.26 -5.85
N TYR A 93 3.48 4.69 -5.97
CA TYR A 93 4.00 5.93 -5.41
C TYR A 93 3.50 7.21 -6.09
N THR A 94 2.51 7.10 -6.99
CA THR A 94 1.69 8.24 -7.43
C THR A 94 0.65 8.65 -6.40
N TRP A 95 0.40 7.85 -5.34
CA TRP A 95 -0.57 8.18 -4.29
C TRP A 95 -0.41 9.59 -3.66
N PRO A 96 0.80 10.17 -3.45
CA PRO A 96 0.93 11.52 -2.87
C PRO A 96 0.34 12.63 -3.75
N LEU A 97 0.35 12.43 -5.07
CA LEU A 97 -0.34 13.29 -6.04
C LEU A 97 -1.84 13.34 -5.71
N PHE A 98 -2.46 12.16 -5.67
CA PHE A 98 -3.88 12.01 -5.40
C PHE A 98 -4.24 12.48 -4.00
N THR A 99 -3.38 12.28 -3.00
CA THR A 99 -3.59 12.81 -1.65
C THR A 99 -3.63 14.32 -1.66
N THR A 100 -2.73 14.98 -2.39
CA THR A 100 -2.74 16.45 -2.51
C THR A 100 -4.03 16.94 -3.15
N LEU A 101 -4.49 16.27 -4.22
CA LEU A 101 -5.74 16.60 -4.90
C LEU A 101 -6.97 16.38 -3.99
N PHE A 102 -7.04 15.26 -3.29
CA PHE A 102 -8.15 14.94 -2.39
C PHE A 102 -8.15 15.80 -1.12
N SER A 103 -6.99 16.15 -0.57
CA SER A 103 -6.88 17.15 0.49
C SER A 103 -7.46 18.49 0.05
N TRP A 104 -7.18 18.93 -1.18
CA TRP A 104 -7.74 20.18 -1.70
C TRP A 104 -9.27 20.11 -1.87
N ILE A 105 -9.80 19.01 -2.38
CA ILE A 105 -11.24 18.84 -2.63
C ILE A 105 -12.02 18.67 -1.31
N PHE A 106 -11.59 17.76 -0.44
CA PHE A 106 -12.37 17.34 0.73
C PHE A 106 -12.01 18.11 2.00
N LEU A 107 -10.73 18.46 2.18
CA LEU A 107 -10.26 19.22 3.36
C LEU A 107 -10.15 20.72 3.08
N LYS A 108 -10.35 21.15 1.82
CA LYS A 108 -10.23 22.55 1.39
C LYS A 108 -8.83 23.14 1.66
N GLU A 109 -7.81 22.29 1.71
CA GLU A 109 -6.41 22.71 1.88
C GLU A 109 -5.90 23.35 0.58
N ALA A 110 -5.33 24.55 0.63
CA ALA A 110 -4.82 25.21 -0.57
C ALA A 110 -3.65 24.44 -1.19
N ILE A 111 -3.69 24.24 -2.52
CA ILE A 111 -2.56 23.64 -3.26
C ILE A 111 -1.49 24.73 -3.48
N PRO A 112 -0.25 24.52 -3.03
CA PRO A 112 0.84 25.43 -3.36
C PRO A 112 1.01 25.55 -4.87
N ARG A 113 1.14 26.77 -5.42
CA ARG A 113 1.34 26.98 -6.87
C ARG A 113 2.50 26.17 -7.43
N ARG A 114 3.54 25.93 -6.64
CA ARG A 114 4.68 25.05 -7.00
C ARG A 114 4.25 23.60 -7.28
N ASN A 115 3.28 23.07 -6.55
CA ASN A 115 2.80 21.70 -6.73
C ASN A 115 2.00 21.52 -8.02
N LEU A 116 1.38 22.60 -8.56
CA LEU A 116 0.69 22.55 -9.85
C LEU A 116 1.65 22.20 -11.00
N TRP A 117 2.90 22.70 -10.93
CA TRP A 117 3.95 22.38 -11.90
C TRP A 117 4.47 20.94 -11.81
N LEU A 118 4.17 20.24 -10.70
CA LEU A 118 4.56 18.84 -10.51
C LEU A 118 3.52 17.86 -11.07
N LEU A 119 2.26 18.28 -11.25
CA LEU A 119 1.19 17.42 -11.80
C LEU A 119 1.55 16.85 -13.18
N PRO A 120 2.08 17.66 -14.14
CA PRO A 120 2.49 17.12 -15.43
C PRO A 120 3.58 16.07 -15.31
N CYS A 121 4.52 16.20 -14.36
CA CYS A 121 5.57 15.19 -14.15
C CYS A 121 4.99 13.84 -13.75
N PHE A 122 3.99 13.81 -12.86
CA PHE A 122 3.32 12.55 -12.52
C PHE A 122 2.57 11.95 -13.70
N ILE A 123 1.81 12.76 -14.44
CA ILE A 123 1.02 12.29 -15.60
C ILE A 123 1.96 11.73 -16.67
N LEU A 124 3.04 12.45 -16.99
CA LEU A 124 4.05 12.00 -17.95
C LEU A 124 4.76 10.74 -17.46
N GLY A 125 5.12 10.66 -16.17
CA GLY A 125 5.77 9.47 -15.62
C GLY A 125 4.88 8.22 -15.70
N ILE A 126 3.58 8.37 -15.42
CA ILE A 126 2.60 7.29 -15.61
C ILE A 126 2.53 6.90 -17.08
N ALA A 127 2.38 7.87 -17.99
CA ALA A 127 2.28 7.61 -19.43
C ALA A 127 3.53 6.89 -19.98
N VAL A 128 4.73 7.30 -19.55
CA VAL A 128 5.99 6.67 -19.97
C VAL A 128 6.07 5.22 -19.51
N ILE A 129 5.68 4.91 -18.26
CA ILE A 129 5.66 3.52 -17.78
C ILE A 129 4.67 2.66 -18.58
N TYR A 130 3.50 3.22 -18.89
CA TYR A 130 2.49 2.53 -19.70
C TYR A 130 2.89 2.36 -21.16
N ALA A 131 3.81 3.17 -21.69
CA ALA A 131 4.22 3.11 -23.10
C ALA A 131 4.86 1.76 -23.50
N ASN A 132 5.38 1.00 -22.55
CA ASN A 132 5.89 -0.36 -22.80
C ASN A 132 4.82 -1.46 -22.68
N SER A 133 3.63 -1.14 -22.19
CA SER A 133 2.55 -2.10 -22.03
C SER A 133 1.59 -2.01 -23.21
N GLU A 134 1.24 -3.16 -23.78
CA GLU A 134 0.14 -3.23 -24.74
C GLU A 134 -1.14 -2.71 -24.05
N ILE A 135 -1.74 -1.68 -24.64
CA ILE A 135 -2.99 -1.07 -24.13
C ILE A 135 -4.15 -2.00 -24.50
N ASN A 136 -4.28 -3.07 -23.74
CA ASN A 136 -5.32 -4.06 -23.89
C ASN A 136 -5.67 -4.64 -22.52
N LEU A 137 -6.96 -4.75 -22.20
CA LEU A 137 -7.44 -5.37 -20.96
C LEU A 137 -7.08 -6.87 -20.87
N SER A 138 -6.76 -7.50 -21.98
CA SER A 138 -6.21 -8.87 -22.02
C SER A 138 -4.74 -8.93 -21.60
N SER A 139 -4.01 -7.81 -21.62
CA SER A 139 -2.62 -7.75 -21.16
C SER A 139 -2.56 -7.80 -19.65
N ARG A 140 -1.90 -8.84 -19.12
CA ARG A 140 -1.66 -8.97 -17.67
C ARG A 140 -0.91 -7.75 -17.13
N SER A 141 0.08 -7.24 -17.86
CA SER A 141 0.82 -6.03 -17.46
C SER A 141 -0.09 -4.82 -17.34
N PHE A 142 -0.94 -4.56 -18.33
CA PHE A 142 -1.87 -3.43 -18.30
C PHE A 142 -2.89 -3.53 -17.17
N LEU A 143 -3.44 -4.74 -16.94
CA LEU A 143 -4.34 -5.02 -15.82
C LEU A 143 -3.63 -4.78 -14.48
N GLY A 144 -2.39 -5.25 -14.34
CA GLY A 144 -1.57 -5.08 -13.15
C GLY A 144 -1.31 -3.61 -12.85
N LEU A 145 -0.75 -2.86 -13.81
CA LEU A 145 -0.45 -1.43 -13.66
C LEU A 145 -1.71 -0.62 -13.33
N THR A 146 -2.83 -0.91 -14.00
CA THR A 146 -4.10 -0.21 -13.76
C THR A 146 -4.65 -0.52 -12.38
N SER A 147 -4.53 -1.76 -11.94
CA SER A 147 -4.91 -2.15 -10.57
C SER A 147 -4.08 -1.40 -9.53
N VAL A 148 -2.76 -1.27 -9.74
CA VAL A 148 -1.92 -0.49 -8.82
C VAL A 148 -2.24 1.00 -8.85
N LEU A 149 -2.55 1.56 -10.02
CA LEU A 149 -2.96 2.96 -10.14
C LEU A 149 -4.27 3.22 -9.37
N ILE A 150 -5.26 2.32 -9.49
CA ILE A 150 -6.49 2.36 -8.69
C ILE A 150 -6.15 2.23 -7.20
N ALA A 151 -5.24 1.33 -6.83
CA ALA A 151 -4.78 1.22 -5.45
C ALA A 151 -4.15 2.53 -4.95
N ALA A 152 -3.35 3.23 -5.76
CA ALA A 152 -2.75 4.52 -5.40
C ALA A 152 -3.81 5.61 -5.13
N VAL A 153 -4.86 5.67 -5.97
CA VAL A 153 -6.01 6.56 -5.75
C VAL A 153 -6.74 6.20 -4.45
N LEU A 154 -6.98 4.91 -4.20
CA LEU A 154 -7.65 4.46 -2.98
C LEU A 154 -6.80 4.67 -1.72
N VAL A 155 -5.47 4.53 -1.79
CA VAL A 155 -4.53 4.92 -0.72
C VAL A 155 -4.77 6.38 -0.38
N ALA A 156 -4.78 7.26 -1.39
CA ALA A 156 -4.98 8.68 -1.16
C ALA A 156 -6.34 9.00 -0.51
N ALA A 157 -7.42 8.38 -1.00
CA ALA A 157 -8.77 8.57 -0.46
C ALA A 157 -8.85 8.12 1.01
N THR A 158 -8.39 6.90 1.30
CA THR A 158 -8.41 6.33 2.66
C THR A 158 -7.55 7.13 3.63
N VAL A 159 -6.38 7.62 3.21
CA VAL A 159 -5.53 8.52 4.03
C VAL A 159 -6.27 9.79 4.43
N VAL A 160 -6.95 10.46 3.48
CA VAL A 160 -7.74 11.67 3.76
C VAL A 160 -8.92 11.36 4.68
N MET A 161 -9.63 10.25 4.45
CA MET A 161 -10.75 9.83 5.30
C MET A 161 -10.31 9.47 6.72
N TYR A 162 -9.18 8.77 6.88
CA TYR A 162 -8.61 8.46 8.19
C TYR A 162 -8.16 9.71 8.92
N LYS A 163 -7.60 10.72 8.23
CA LYS A 163 -7.23 12.00 8.85
C LYS A 163 -8.43 12.69 9.52
N ILE A 164 -9.65 12.51 8.98
CA ILE A 164 -10.89 13.05 9.55
C ILE A 164 -11.31 12.29 10.84
N LYS A 165 -10.93 11.01 10.98
CA LYS A 165 -11.40 10.12 12.06
C LYS A 165 -10.35 9.65 13.06
N ALA A 166 -9.06 9.86 12.78
CA ALA A 166 -7.97 9.31 13.59
C ALA A 166 -7.95 9.81 15.03
N ALA A 167 -8.50 10.99 15.32
CA ALA A 167 -8.57 11.54 16.67
C ALA A 167 -9.50 10.74 17.61
N ASP A 168 -10.46 9.99 17.06
CA ASP A 168 -11.50 9.32 17.83
C ASP A 168 -11.13 7.86 18.21
N PHE A 169 -10.02 7.33 17.69
CA PHE A 169 -9.72 5.89 17.76
C PHE A 169 -8.26 5.57 18.08
N SER A 170 -8.04 4.47 18.80
CA SER A 170 -6.68 3.94 19.04
C SER A 170 -6.09 3.31 17.77
N VAL A 171 -4.75 3.24 17.69
CA VAL A 171 -4.04 2.66 16.53
C VAL A 171 -4.47 1.21 16.27
N TYR A 172 -4.63 0.39 17.31
CA TYR A 172 -5.11 -0.99 17.17
C TYR A 172 -6.51 -1.05 16.57
N ARG A 173 -7.37 -0.09 16.93
CA ARG A 173 -8.73 0.01 16.41
C ARG A 173 -8.75 0.34 14.92
N LEU A 174 -7.89 1.27 14.49
CA LEU A 174 -7.74 1.61 13.08
C LEU A 174 -7.26 0.40 12.28
N ILE A 175 -6.27 -0.35 12.79
CA ILE A 175 -5.78 -1.59 12.16
C ILE A 175 -6.90 -2.65 12.06
N PHE A 176 -7.70 -2.81 13.12
CA PHE A 176 -8.83 -3.74 13.10
C PHE A 176 -9.81 -3.40 11.97
N TYR A 177 -10.31 -2.15 11.91
CA TYR A 177 -11.24 -1.76 10.86
C TYR A 177 -10.60 -1.74 9.48
N GLN A 178 -9.33 -1.36 9.34
CA GLN A 178 -8.64 -1.41 8.06
C GLN A 178 -8.61 -2.81 7.46
N ASN A 179 -8.46 -3.83 8.30
CA ASN A 179 -8.35 -5.23 7.85
C ASN A 179 -9.67 -6.01 7.92
N LEU A 180 -10.71 -5.46 8.57
CA LEU A 180 -11.97 -6.15 8.84
C LEU A 180 -12.65 -6.67 7.57
N VAL A 181 -13.08 -5.77 6.67
CA VAL A 181 -13.79 -6.17 5.45
C VAL A 181 -12.90 -7.02 4.56
N ALA A 182 -11.63 -6.63 4.39
CA ALA A 182 -10.67 -7.38 3.58
C ALA A 182 -10.50 -8.82 4.08
N GLY A 183 -10.27 -9.03 5.37
CA GLY A 183 -10.08 -10.34 5.97
C GLY A 183 -11.36 -11.19 5.95
N VAL A 184 -12.52 -10.61 6.26
CA VAL A 184 -13.80 -11.34 6.26
C VAL A 184 -14.23 -11.74 4.85
N VAL A 185 -14.17 -10.82 3.88
CA VAL A 185 -14.59 -11.09 2.49
C VAL A 185 -13.66 -12.05 1.78
N SER A 186 -12.36 -12.04 2.09
CA SER A 186 -11.39 -12.96 1.48
C SER A 186 -11.37 -14.36 2.10
N PHE A 187 -11.88 -14.54 3.33
CA PHE A 187 -11.86 -15.82 4.03
C PHE A 187 -12.55 -16.98 3.27
N PRO A 188 -13.76 -16.81 2.70
CA PRO A 188 -14.40 -17.86 1.91
C PRO A 188 -13.56 -18.32 0.71
N PHE A 189 -12.75 -17.44 0.12
CA PHE A 189 -11.89 -17.78 -1.01
C PHE A 189 -10.73 -18.70 -0.60
N LEU A 190 -10.21 -18.57 0.63
CA LEU A 190 -9.23 -19.51 1.16
C LEU A 190 -9.83 -20.92 1.26
N LEU A 191 -11.07 -21.05 1.72
CA LEU A 191 -11.76 -22.34 1.90
C LEU A 191 -12.25 -22.93 0.57
N GLY A 192 -12.67 -22.08 -0.37
CA GLY A 192 -13.24 -22.48 -1.66
C GLY A 192 -12.21 -22.75 -2.76
N THR A 193 -10.92 -22.50 -2.53
CA THR A 193 -9.86 -22.80 -3.50
C THR A 193 -9.64 -24.31 -3.55
N TYR A 194 -9.86 -24.94 -4.71
CA TYR A 194 -9.63 -26.37 -4.93
C TYR A 194 -8.74 -26.62 -6.17
N PRO A 195 -7.64 -27.39 -6.06
CA PRO A 195 -7.07 -27.91 -4.81
C PRO A 195 -6.63 -26.77 -3.89
N GLY A 196 -6.76 -26.96 -2.58
CA GLY A 196 -6.37 -25.94 -1.60
C GLY A 196 -4.87 -25.58 -1.70
N PRO A 197 -4.45 -24.45 -1.11
CA PRO A 197 -3.04 -24.04 -1.13
C PRO A 197 -2.14 -25.18 -0.65
N ASN A 198 -1.12 -25.50 -1.44
CA ASN A 198 -0.14 -26.50 -1.01
C ASN A 198 0.68 -25.98 0.20
N PRO A 199 1.44 -26.85 0.90
CA PRO A 199 2.19 -26.43 2.08
C PRO A 199 3.15 -25.26 1.85
N PHE A 200 3.78 -25.18 0.67
CA PHE A 200 4.66 -24.07 0.32
C PHE A 200 3.88 -22.76 0.16
N GLN A 201 2.78 -22.77 -0.59
CA GLN A 201 1.91 -21.60 -0.82
C GLN A 201 1.31 -21.10 0.49
N PHE A 202 0.85 -22.02 1.35
CA PHE A 202 0.33 -21.69 2.67
C PHE A 202 1.42 -21.08 3.57
N THR A 203 2.64 -21.61 3.51
CA THR A 203 3.79 -21.07 4.25
C THR A 203 4.17 -19.67 3.76
N MET A 204 4.23 -19.45 2.43
CA MET A 204 4.52 -18.13 1.86
C MET A 204 3.44 -17.11 2.22
N GLY A 205 2.16 -17.48 2.13
CA GLY A 205 1.04 -16.65 2.57
C GLY A 205 1.11 -16.33 4.06
N GLY A 206 1.39 -17.34 4.91
CA GLY A 206 1.56 -17.17 6.34
C GLY A 206 2.70 -16.20 6.70
N ILE A 207 3.87 -16.39 6.08
CA ILE A 207 5.02 -15.49 6.25
C ILE A 207 4.67 -14.08 5.77
N TYR A 208 3.97 -13.93 4.65
CA TYR A 208 3.51 -12.63 4.16
C TYR A 208 2.60 -11.92 5.18
N GLY A 209 1.61 -12.62 5.72
CA GLY A 209 0.70 -12.05 6.72
C GLY A 209 1.37 -11.67 8.03
N VAL A 210 2.33 -12.46 8.51
CA VAL A 210 3.08 -12.18 9.74
C VAL A 210 4.13 -11.09 9.52
N SER A 211 4.99 -11.26 8.52
CA SER A 211 6.12 -10.35 8.29
C SER A 211 5.64 -8.97 7.88
N ILE A 212 4.76 -8.87 6.89
CA ILE A 212 4.29 -7.59 6.36
C ILE A 212 3.07 -7.12 7.14
N GLY A 213 2.06 -7.98 7.30
CA GLY A 213 0.79 -7.60 7.95
C GLY A 213 0.91 -7.24 9.43
N ILE A 214 1.82 -7.88 10.18
CA ILE A 214 2.01 -7.63 11.62
C ILE A 214 3.31 -6.87 11.86
N ILE A 215 4.47 -7.49 11.62
CA ILE A 215 5.77 -6.95 12.03
C ILE A 215 6.08 -5.64 11.30
N GLY A 216 5.95 -5.61 9.97
CA GLY A 216 6.20 -4.47 9.12
C GLY A 216 5.35 -3.25 9.50
N PHE A 217 4.03 -3.42 9.58
CA PHE A 217 3.14 -2.32 9.97
C PHE A 217 3.35 -1.87 11.42
N MET A 218 3.59 -2.77 12.37
CA MET A 218 3.87 -2.38 13.75
C MET A 218 5.13 -1.52 13.86
N LEU A 219 6.23 -1.94 13.22
CA LEU A 219 7.46 -1.17 13.19
C LEU A 219 7.26 0.17 12.47
N PHE A 220 6.56 0.17 11.34
CA PHE A 220 6.24 1.36 10.57
C PHE A 220 5.47 2.39 11.40
N PHE A 221 4.33 2.01 11.99
CA PHE A 221 3.52 2.92 12.80
C PHE A 221 4.23 3.34 14.08
N SER A 222 5.01 2.45 14.73
CA SER A 222 5.78 2.80 15.92
C SER A 222 6.83 3.88 15.64
N ALA A 223 7.50 3.80 14.49
CA ALA A 223 8.49 4.79 14.07
C ALA A 223 7.83 6.08 13.56
N LEU A 224 6.72 5.96 12.82
CA LEU A 224 5.96 7.08 12.26
C LEU A 224 5.53 8.09 13.33
N THR A 225 5.16 7.61 14.53
CA THR A 225 4.76 8.49 15.65
C THR A 225 5.93 9.26 16.30
N LYS A 226 7.19 8.92 15.95
CA LYS A 226 8.40 9.45 16.62
C LYS A 226 9.33 10.20 15.67
N LEU A 227 9.14 10.06 14.36
CA LEU A 227 9.99 10.67 13.33
C LEU A 227 9.29 11.87 12.68
N PRO A 228 10.03 12.92 12.31
CA PRO A 228 9.48 14.00 11.51
C PRO A 228 9.06 13.47 10.13
N ALA A 229 8.01 14.07 9.56
CA ALA A 229 7.43 13.61 8.30
C ALA A 229 8.43 13.57 7.13
N SER A 230 9.41 14.49 7.12
CA SER A 230 10.48 14.55 6.12
C SER A 230 11.40 13.32 6.18
N THR A 231 11.86 12.94 7.38
CA THR A 231 12.67 11.72 7.57
C THR A 231 11.87 10.47 7.24
N THR A 232 10.60 10.42 7.63
CA THR A 232 9.72 9.30 7.28
C THR A 232 9.58 9.14 5.78
N ALA A 233 9.27 10.22 5.06
CA ALA A 233 9.14 10.19 3.61
C ALA A 233 10.42 9.70 2.93
N LEU A 234 11.59 10.18 3.39
CA LEU A 234 12.89 9.76 2.87
C LEU A 234 13.14 8.25 3.08
N LEU A 235 12.81 7.73 4.26
CA LEU A 235 12.96 6.30 4.56
C LEU A 235 11.97 5.44 3.78
N CYS A 236 10.76 5.93 3.47
CA CYS A 236 9.81 5.21 2.61
C CYS A 236 10.35 4.96 1.19
N TYR A 237 11.28 5.77 0.68
CA TYR A 237 11.95 5.45 -0.60
C TYR A 237 12.74 4.14 -0.55
N LEU A 238 13.17 3.68 0.64
CA LEU A 238 13.80 2.36 0.79
C LEU A 238 12.84 1.22 0.43
N GLU A 239 11.53 1.39 0.63
CA GLU A 239 10.52 0.42 0.20
C GLU A 239 10.53 0.26 -1.33
N ILE A 240 10.59 1.39 -2.05
CA ILE A 240 10.65 1.42 -3.51
C ILE A 240 11.92 0.73 -4.00
N LEU A 241 13.06 1.13 -3.46
CA LEU A 241 14.36 0.56 -3.82
C LEU A 241 14.42 -0.93 -3.51
N SER A 242 13.91 -1.34 -2.35
CA SER A 242 13.82 -2.75 -1.96
C SER A 242 12.92 -3.55 -2.88
N THR A 243 11.78 -2.99 -3.30
CA THR A 243 10.85 -3.65 -4.22
C THR A 243 11.47 -3.83 -5.60
N ILE A 244 12.11 -2.79 -6.13
CA ILE A 244 12.85 -2.86 -7.41
C ILE A 244 13.98 -3.88 -7.32
N PHE A 245 14.78 -3.83 -6.26
CA PHE A 245 15.87 -4.78 -6.02
C PHE A 245 15.35 -6.22 -5.96
N CYS A 246 14.24 -6.45 -5.26
CA CYS A 246 13.59 -7.75 -5.21
C CYS A 246 13.10 -8.22 -6.59
N GLY A 247 12.54 -7.31 -7.40
CA GLY A 247 12.17 -7.59 -8.80
C GLY A 247 13.34 -8.11 -9.62
N ILE A 248 14.48 -7.42 -9.54
CA ILE A 248 15.70 -7.78 -10.27
C ILE A 248 16.26 -9.12 -9.77
N VAL A 249 16.39 -9.30 -8.46
CA VAL A 249 17.07 -10.48 -7.89
C VAL A 249 16.22 -11.75 -7.99
N PHE A 250 14.95 -11.68 -7.58
CA PHE A 250 14.10 -12.88 -7.49
C PHE A 250 13.41 -13.22 -8.81
N PHE A 251 13.10 -12.21 -9.63
CA PHE A 251 12.34 -12.39 -10.87
C PHE A 251 13.11 -12.04 -12.14
N GLN A 252 14.40 -11.67 -12.00
CA GLN A 252 15.26 -11.30 -13.13
C GLN A 252 14.64 -10.18 -13.99
N GLU A 253 13.89 -9.27 -13.36
CA GLU A 253 13.26 -8.14 -14.04
C GLU A 253 14.33 -7.24 -14.66
N GLN A 254 14.19 -6.94 -15.96
CA GLN A 254 15.03 -5.97 -16.65
C GLN A 254 14.40 -4.59 -16.54
N LEU A 255 15.14 -3.64 -15.95
CA LEU A 255 14.67 -2.26 -15.87
C LEU A 255 14.69 -1.62 -17.25
N SER A 256 13.50 -1.45 -17.83
CA SER A 256 13.38 -0.73 -19.09
C SER A 256 13.73 0.75 -18.91
N PRO A 257 14.24 1.42 -19.96
CA PRO A 257 14.47 2.86 -19.93
C PRO A 257 13.21 3.65 -19.52
N ASN A 258 12.03 3.17 -19.90
CA ASN A 258 10.75 3.78 -19.54
C ASN A 258 10.46 3.70 -18.04
N VAL A 259 10.75 2.56 -17.39
CA VAL A 259 10.59 2.45 -15.93
C VAL A 259 11.54 3.40 -15.22
N ILE A 260 12.79 3.51 -15.68
CA ILE A 260 13.78 4.43 -15.10
C ILE A 260 13.34 5.90 -15.26
N LEU A 261 12.94 6.30 -16.47
CA LEU A 261 12.48 7.66 -16.75
C LEU A 261 11.19 7.99 -15.99
N GLY A 262 10.21 7.08 -16.00
CA GLY A 262 8.95 7.25 -15.28
C GLY A 262 9.15 7.32 -13.77
N ALA A 263 10.04 6.49 -13.21
CA ALA A 263 10.43 6.56 -11.80
C ALA A 263 11.09 7.90 -11.48
N GLY A 264 12.02 8.38 -12.30
CA GLY A 264 12.65 9.69 -12.11
C GLY A 264 11.62 10.83 -12.06
N LEU A 265 10.63 10.81 -12.97
CA LEU A 265 9.56 11.80 -13.01
C LEU A 265 8.63 11.72 -11.79
N ILE A 266 8.11 10.54 -11.46
CA ILE A 266 7.15 10.35 -10.36
C ILE A 266 7.82 10.56 -9.00
N LEU A 267 8.95 9.91 -8.75
CA LEU A 267 9.64 9.95 -7.47
C LEU A 267 10.28 11.32 -7.22
N GLY A 268 10.85 11.95 -8.26
CA GLY A 268 11.38 13.30 -8.20
C GLY A 268 10.30 14.34 -7.93
N ALA A 269 9.14 14.22 -8.61
CA ALA A 269 7.99 15.09 -8.35
C ALA A 269 7.43 14.88 -6.94
N SER A 270 7.30 13.63 -6.49
CA SER A 270 6.87 13.29 -5.13
C SER A 270 7.81 13.87 -4.08
N PHE A 271 9.12 13.82 -4.31
CA PHE A 271 10.12 14.39 -3.41
C PHE A 271 10.01 15.91 -3.33
N CYS A 272 9.74 16.55 -4.47
CA CYS A 272 9.60 18.01 -4.54
C CYS A 272 8.27 18.52 -3.98
N LEU A 273 7.30 17.65 -3.72
CA LEU A 273 5.95 18.03 -3.30
C LEU A 273 5.98 18.64 -1.90
N LYS A 274 5.52 19.90 -1.77
CA LYS A 274 5.43 20.59 -0.48
C LYS A 274 4.04 20.44 0.12
N LYS A 275 3.96 20.25 1.44
CA LYS A 275 2.67 20.34 2.15
C LYS A 275 2.36 21.81 2.46
N THR A 276 1.07 22.13 2.48
CA THR A 276 0.58 23.49 2.80
C THR A 276 0.98 23.95 4.20
N SER A 277 1.20 23.01 5.14
CA SER A 277 1.74 23.27 6.48
C SER A 277 3.18 23.77 6.49
N ASP A 278 3.96 23.55 5.42
CA ASP A 278 5.38 23.91 5.35
C ASP A 278 5.59 25.29 4.70
N ILE A 279 4.50 26.05 4.49
CA ILE A 279 4.49 27.33 3.74
C ILE A 279 4.15 28.52 4.64
N THR A 280 3.85 28.31 5.92
CA THR A 280 3.79 29.39 6.89
C THR A 280 5.20 29.70 7.39
N PRO A 281 5.76 30.89 7.15
CA PRO A 281 6.96 31.37 7.84
C PRO A 281 6.70 31.56 9.33
#